data_AF-A0A0F6ACA4-F1
#
_entry.id   AF-A0A0F6ACA4-F1
#
_cell.length_a   1.000
_cell.length_b   1.000
_cell.length_c   1.000
_cell.angle_alpha   90.00
_cell.angle_beta   90.00
_cell.angle_gamma   90.00
#
_symmetry.space_group_name_H-M   'P 1'
#
loop_
_entity.id
_entity.type
_entity.pdbx_description
1 polymer ?
#
loop_
_entity_poly.entity_id
_entity_poly.type
_entity_poly.pdbx_seq_one_letter_code
_entity_poly.pdbx_strand_id
1 'polypeptide(L)'
;MSKVHIFGEGGTVVLLAEEVPINPGHYRKKTMVYIHPDLKQYNQMVSAVLAAHAQDKTVGFWSSGCSTNYFWGSSESMPRIRDLWVN
;
A
#
# COMPACT_ATOMS: atom_id res chain seq x y z
N MET A 1 -3.70 1.60 -14.55
CA MET A 1 -3.58 2.90 -13.85
C MET A 1 -3.70 2.64 -12.35
N SER A 2 -2.67 2.94 -11.56
CA SER A 2 -2.67 2.76 -10.09
C SER A 2 -3.43 3.92 -9.43
N LYS A 3 -4.22 3.67 -8.38
CA LYS A 3 -5.04 4.69 -7.69
C LYS A 3 -4.64 4.77 -6.21
N VAL A 4 -4.40 5.97 -5.69
CA VAL A 4 -4.00 6.17 -4.29
C VAL A 4 -5.15 6.79 -3.50
N HIS A 5 -5.48 6.22 -2.34
CA HIS A 5 -6.48 6.74 -1.40
C HIS A 5 -5.86 6.95 -0.02
N ILE A 6 -5.94 8.18 0.51
CA ILE A 6 -5.37 8.58 1.80
C ILE A 6 -6.51 8.77 2.80
N PHE A 7 -6.46 8.09 3.94
CA PHE A 7 -7.41 8.28 5.05
C PHE A 7 -6.65 8.68 6.29
N GLY A 8 -6.90 9.89 6.81
CA GLY A 8 -6.15 10.52 7.91
C GLY A 8 -5.69 9.55 9.01
N GLU A 9 -6.63 8.98 9.78
CA GLU A 9 -6.30 8.07 10.91
C GLU A 9 -6.33 6.58 10.54
N GLY A 10 -6.86 6.22 9.36
CA GLY A 10 -7.04 4.82 8.91
C GLY A 10 -5.91 4.27 8.03
N GLY A 11 -4.87 5.09 7.78
CA GLY A 11 -3.75 4.77 6.90
C GLY A 11 -4.05 4.94 5.41
N THR A 12 -3.17 4.38 4.58
CA THR A 12 -3.23 4.57 3.13
C THR A 12 -3.30 3.24 2.41
N VAL A 13 -4.28 3.08 1.52
CA VAL A 13 -4.37 1.95 0.60
C VAL A 13 -3.94 2.42 -0.80
N VAL A 14 -3.02 1.68 -1.39
CA VAL A 14 -2.57 1.89 -2.76
C VAL A 14 -3.14 0.77 -3.62
N LEU A 15 -3.96 1.14 -4.62
CA LEU A 15 -4.42 0.23 -5.65
C LEU A 15 -3.36 0.15 -6.74
N LEU A 16 -2.91 -1.05 -7.01
CA LEU A 16 -1.90 -1.36 -8.00
C LEU A 16 -2.56 -1.59 -9.37
N ALA A 17 -1.90 -1.15 -10.43
CA ALA A 17 -2.32 -1.45 -11.80
C ALA A 17 -2.20 -2.95 -12.13
N GLU A 18 -1.31 -3.66 -11.44
CA GLU A 18 -1.00 -5.07 -11.66
C GLU A 18 -1.06 -5.85 -10.34
N GLU A 19 -1.20 -7.17 -10.42
CA GLU A 19 -1.18 -8.03 -9.23
C GLU A 19 0.23 -8.10 -8.61
N VAL A 20 0.33 -8.06 -7.28
CA VAL A 20 1.61 -8.30 -6.58
C VAL A 20 2.04 -9.76 -6.85
N PRO A 21 3.23 -9.99 -7.42
CA PRO A 21 3.67 -11.32 -7.81
C PRO A 21 3.93 -12.24 -6.60
N ILE A 22 4.34 -11.67 -5.46
CA ILE A 22 4.60 -12.40 -4.22
C ILE A 22 3.80 -11.75 -3.11
N ASN A 23 2.87 -12.53 -2.57
CA ASN A 23 2.07 -12.12 -1.43
C ASN A 23 2.37 -13.07 -0.26
N PRO A 24 3.11 -12.64 0.78
CA PRO A 24 3.80 -13.52 1.75
C PRO A 24 2.92 -14.41 2.65
N GLY A 25 1.63 -14.55 2.36
CA GLY A 25 0.71 -15.39 3.13
C GLY A 25 -0.65 -15.64 2.48
N HIS A 26 -0.68 -15.87 1.16
CA HIS A 26 -1.87 -16.37 0.44
C HIS A 26 -3.13 -15.48 0.53
N TYR A 27 -2.97 -14.16 0.43
CA TYR A 27 -4.10 -13.25 0.65
C TYR A 27 -4.91 -12.98 -0.62
N ARG A 28 -6.21 -12.77 -0.43
CA ARG A 28 -7.23 -12.71 -1.48
C ARG A 28 -7.08 -11.51 -2.42
N LYS A 29 -6.49 -10.41 -1.95
CA LYS A 29 -6.28 -9.19 -2.74
C LYS A 29 -4.83 -9.09 -3.15
N LYS A 30 -4.59 -9.16 -4.45
CA LYS A 30 -3.27 -8.96 -5.06
C LYS A 30 -3.11 -7.58 -5.70
N THR A 31 -4.15 -6.78 -5.75
CA THR A 31 -4.10 -5.45 -6.40
C THR A 31 -4.10 -4.30 -5.39
N MET A 32 -3.90 -4.60 -4.10
CA MET A 32 -3.97 -3.61 -3.02
C MET A 32 -2.84 -3.83 -2.03
N VAL A 33 -2.24 -2.74 -1.57
CA VAL A 33 -1.28 -2.74 -0.47
C VAL A 33 -1.64 -1.66 0.55
N TYR A 34 -1.28 -1.90 1.81
CA TYR A 34 -1.64 -1.03 2.92
C TYR A 34 -0.41 -0.48 3.64
N ILE A 35 -0.31 0.85 3.71
CA ILE A 35 0.68 1.57 4.49
C ILE A 35 0.01 1.98 5.81
N HIS A 36 0.41 1.31 6.90
CA HIS A 36 -0.19 1.51 8.22
C HIS A 36 0.31 2.82 8.85
N PRO A 37 -0.56 3.61 9.52
CA PRO A 37 -0.19 4.93 10.07
C PRO A 37 0.73 4.88 11.29
N ASP A 38 1.01 3.70 11.84
CA ASP A 38 1.91 3.49 12.98
C ASP A 38 3.40 3.47 12.59
N LEU A 39 3.69 3.46 11.29
CA LEU A 39 5.06 3.56 10.79
C LEU A 39 5.58 4.96 11.08
N LYS A 40 6.76 5.05 11.72
CA LYS A 40 7.41 6.36 12.02
C LYS A 40 7.58 7.22 10.77
N GLN A 41 7.81 6.58 9.63
CA GLN A 41 7.99 7.20 8.32
C GLN A 41 6.71 7.22 7.45
N TYR A 42 5.52 7.04 8.04
CA TYR A 42 4.25 6.93 7.30
C TYR A 42 4.05 8.10 6.32
N ASN A 43 4.18 9.35 6.80
CA ASN A 43 3.98 10.53 5.96
C ASN A 43 4.99 10.62 4.82
N GLN A 44 6.25 10.25 5.05
CA GLN A 44 7.30 10.23 4.03
C GLN A 44 7.01 9.16 2.97
N MET A 45 6.57 7.97 3.40
CA MET A 45 6.20 6.89 2.49
C MET A 45 5.00 7.28 1.61
N VAL A 46 3.93 7.81 2.21
CA VAL A 46 2.75 8.27 1.46
C VAL A 46 3.12 9.38 0.49
N SER A 47 3.92 10.36 0.93
CA SER A 47 4.38 11.46 0.07
C SER A 47 5.22 10.95 -1.10
N ALA A 48 6.12 9.99 -0.87
CA ALA A 48 6.93 9.39 -1.92
C ALA A 48 6.07 8.65 -2.96
N VAL A 49 5.05 7.90 -2.52
CA VAL A 49 4.11 7.22 -3.41
C VAL A 49 3.34 8.23 -4.27
N LEU A 50 2.81 9.30 -3.68
CA LEU A 50 2.07 10.33 -4.40
C LEU A 50 2.96 11.08 -5.40
N ALA A 51 4.17 11.44 -4.98
CA ALA A 51 5.13 12.13 -5.83
C ALA A 51 5.58 11.26 -7.01
N ALA A 52 5.81 9.97 -6.77
CA ALA A 52 6.12 9.02 -7.83
C ALA A 52 4.95 8.86 -8.80
N HIS A 53 3.72 8.73 -8.28
CA HIS A 53 2.52 8.65 -9.10
C HIS A 53 2.32 9.89 -9.99
N ALA A 54 2.52 11.09 -9.45
CA ALA A 54 2.40 12.34 -10.21
C ALA A 54 3.50 12.50 -11.29
N GLN A 55 4.61 11.78 -11.17
CA GLN A 55 5.73 11.80 -12.11
C GLN A 55 5.74 10.60 -13.08
N ASP A 56 4.69 9.78 -13.09
CA ASP A 56 4.66 8.50 -13.83
C ASP A 56 5.86 7.58 -13.53
N LYS A 57 6.35 7.64 -12.28
CA LYS A 57 7.42 6.76 -11.79
C LYS A 57 6.87 5.49 -11.17
N THR A 58 7.72 4.46 -11.17
CA THR A 58 7.34 3.16 -10.60
C THR A 58 7.71 3.12 -9.11
N VAL A 59 6.83 2.57 -8.30
CA VAL A 59 7.09 2.35 -6.87
C VAL A 59 7.18 0.85 -6.60
N GLY A 60 8.30 0.44 -6.03
CA GLY A 60 8.44 -0.90 -5.46
C GLY A 60 8.03 -0.92 -4.00
N PHE A 61 7.31 -1.96 -3.61
CA PHE A 61 6.83 -2.14 -2.24
C PHE A 61 7.42 -3.40 -1.62
N TRP A 62 7.90 -3.28 -0.39
CA TRP A 62 8.31 -4.42 0.42
C TRP A 62 7.37 -4.59 1.61
N SER A 63 6.64 -5.71 1.62
CA SER A 63 5.70 -6.03 2.68
C SER A 63 6.34 -6.89 3.78
N SER A 64 5.94 -6.67 5.03
CA SER A 64 6.27 -7.55 6.16
C SER A 64 4.99 -7.88 6.93
N GLY A 65 4.45 -9.07 6.67
CA GLY A 65 3.21 -9.54 7.27
C GLY A 65 1.96 -8.92 6.65
N CYS A 66 0.86 -8.95 7.40
CA CYS A 66 -0.44 -8.47 6.96
C CYS A 66 -1.13 -7.64 8.01
N SER A 67 -2.04 -6.81 7.52
CA SER A 67 -2.90 -6.03 8.37
C SER A 67 -4.28 -5.97 7.74
N THR A 68 -5.29 -6.12 8.59
CA THR A 68 -6.68 -5.99 8.20
C THR A 68 -7.03 -4.52 8.20
N ASN A 69 -7.53 -4.04 7.07
CA ASN A 69 -8.20 -2.75 7.02
C ASN A 69 -9.70 -3.01 6.84
N TYR A 70 -10.54 -2.27 7.57
CA TYR A 70 -12.00 -2.37 7.49
C TYR A 70 -12.59 -1.49 6.38
N PHE A 71 -11.73 -0.88 5.56
CA PHE A 71 -12.14 0.01 4.49
C PHE A 71 -12.90 -0.77 3.38
N TRP A 72 -14.12 -0.29 3.06
CA TRP A 72 -15.18 -0.92 2.21
C TRP A 72 -16.11 -1.93 2.87
N GLY A 73 -16.15 -2.03 4.20
CA GLY A 73 -17.16 -2.83 4.90
C GLY A 73 -16.93 -4.34 4.90
N SER A 74 -15.87 -4.83 4.21
CA SER A 74 -15.33 -6.16 4.42
C SER A 74 -13.99 -6.09 5.15
N SER A 75 -13.73 -7.06 6.03
CA SER A 75 -12.44 -7.24 6.69
C SER A 75 -11.44 -7.87 5.69
N GLU A 76 -10.88 -7.05 4.81
CA GLU A 76 -9.88 -7.53 3.85
C GLU A 76 -8.49 -7.46 4.47
N SER A 77 -7.78 -8.60 4.43
CA SER A 77 -6.38 -8.67 4.80
C SER A 77 -5.51 -8.27 3.62
N MET A 78 -4.69 -7.25 3.81
CA MET A 78 -3.80 -6.69 2.79
C MET A 78 -2.35 -6.78 3.23
N PRO A 79 -1.39 -6.88 2.27
CA PRO A 79 0.02 -6.81 2.57
C PRO A 79 0.33 -5.48 3.28
N ARG A 80 0.93 -5.58 4.47
CA ARG A 80 1.37 -4.40 5.21
C ARG A 80 2.75 -4.00 4.71
N ILE A 81 2.84 -2.79 4.17
CA ILE A 81 4.10 -2.26 3.64
C ILE A 81 5.01 -1.83 4.79
N ARG A 82 6.27 -2.27 4.73
CA ARG A 82 7.33 -1.88 5.67
C ARG A 82 8.28 -0.88 5.03
N ASP A 83 8.69 -1.14 3.78
CA ASP A 83 9.62 -0.32 3.02
C ASP A 83 9.11 -0.11 1.59
N LEU A 84 9.62 0.94 0.93
CA LEU A 84 9.37 1.21 -0.48
C LEU A 84 10.59 1.86 -1.14
N TRP A 85 10.64 1.82 -2.46
CA TRP A 85 11.61 2.56 -3.27
C TRP A 85 10.95 3.10 -4.54
N VAL A 86 11.51 4.16 -5.10
CA VAL A 86 11.01 4.82 -6.33
C VAL A 86 12.05 4.64 -7.42
N ASN A 87 11.61 4.16 -8.60
CA ASN A 87 12.38 4.06 -9.83
C ASN A 87 11.83 5.03 -10.88
#